data_AF-A0A5R9MAT3-F1
#
_entry.id   AF-A0A5R9MAT3-F1
#
_cell.length_a   1.000
_cell.length_b   1.000
_cell.length_c   1.000
_cell.angle_alpha   90.00
_cell.angle_beta   90.00
_cell.angle_gamma   90.00
#
_symmetry.space_group_name_H-M   'P 1'
#
loop_
_entity.id
_entity.type
_entity.pdbx_description
1 polymer ?
#
loop_
_entity_poly.entity_id
_entity_poly.type
_entity_poly.pdbx_seq_one_letter_code
_entity_poly.pdbx_strand_id
1 'polypeptide(L)'
;MRTTIKIGVALAAVAALAGCGASSGDSKEPLAVVSGAASKPGTLLDAPFNKPQLTLTDTHGKPYDLVKETAGRPVLLFFGYTHCPDVCPTTMSDLAIAKSRMSKPDQEKLRVVFVSTDPARDTPQRLGSWLAAQDKDFIGLTGDFGTIQKAAKSVGVGIEKPVTEKDGSITVTHGAEVLAFWPKDDKGHVLYMSGTTSDEFAADLPKLIRSEAP
;
A
#
# COMPACT_ATOMS: atom_id res chain seq x y z
N MET A 1 45.72 51.43 -31.95
CA MET A 1 44.54 52.28 -31.73
C MET A 1 43.34 51.58 -32.36
N ARG A 2 42.24 51.42 -31.59
CA ARG A 2 40.90 50.94 -31.99
C ARG A 2 40.63 49.43 -32.13
N THR A 3 40.12 48.93 -31.01
CA THR A 3 39.09 47.89 -30.76
C THR A 3 37.99 47.77 -31.83
N THR A 4 37.48 46.54 -32.09
CA THR A 4 36.05 46.11 -31.99
C THR A 4 35.87 44.69 -32.59
N ILE A 5 35.41 43.69 -31.82
CA ILE A 5 34.04 43.13 -31.61
C ILE A 5 33.64 42.01 -32.60
N LYS A 6 33.54 40.80 -32.00
CA LYS A 6 32.59 39.67 -32.13
C LYS A 6 31.80 39.46 -33.43
N ILE A 7 31.71 38.19 -33.86
CA ILE A 7 30.48 37.36 -33.94
C ILE A 7 30.75 36.14 -34.86
N GLY A 8 30.22 34.97 -34.47
CA GLY A 8 29.80 33.96 -35.44
C GLY A 8 30.35 32.56 -35.22
N VAL A 9 29.73 31.78 -34.34
CA VAL A 9 29.78 30.31 -34.42
C VAL A 9 28.64 29.88 -35.33
N ALA A 10 28.96 29.27 -36.47
CA ALA A 10 28.01 28.54 -37.28
C ALA A 10 28.68 27.32 -37.92
N LEU A 11 28.11 26.17 -37.58
CA LEU A 11 27.87 24.98 -38.38
C LEU A 11 29.05 24.23 -39.04
N ALA A 12 29.22 23.02 -38.48
CA ALA A 12 28.88 21.74 -39.14
C ALA A 12 29.97 20.98 -39.90
N ALA A 13 29.76 19.66 -39.82
CA ALA A 13 30.18 18.61 -40.74
C ALA A 13 31.58 18.00 -40.51
N VAL A 14 31.87 16.71 -40.74
CA VAL A 14 31.12 15.47 -41.04
C VAL A 14 32.19 14.35 -41.02
N ALA A 15 31.78 13.12 -40.74
CA ALA A 15 32.36 11.81 -41.12
C ALA A 15 33.76 11.36 -40.64
N ALA A 16 33.81 10.14 -40.10
CA ALA A 16 34.36 8.91 -40.75
C ALA A 16 34.43 7.78 -39.69
N LEU A 17 33.63 6.70 -39.81
CA LEU A 17 33.87 5.43 -40.53
C LEU A 17 34.88 4.46 -39.87
N ALA A 18 34.48 3.17 -39.89
CA ALA A 18 35.20 1.92 -39.59
C ALA A 18 35.15 1.45 -38.11
N GLY A 19 34.76 0.21 -37.78
CA GLY A 19 34.52 -0.95 -38.64
C GLY A 19 33.86 -2.11 -37.87
N CYS A 20 33.29 -3.04 -38.63
CA CYS A 20 32.74 -4.29 -38.16
C CYS A 20 33.85 -5.23 -37.67
N GLY A 21 33.70 -5.73 -36.45
CA GLY A 21 34.45 -6.88 -35.93
C GLY A 21 33.49 -7.74 -35.13
N ALA A 22 32.94 -8.78 -35.75
CA ALA A 22 32.22 -9.83 -35.06
C ALA A 22 33.23 -10.72 -34.33
N SER A 23 33.13 -10.80 -33.01
CA SER A 23 33.67 -11.92 -32.24
C SER A 23 32.61 -12.36 -31.24
N SER A 24 32.19 -13.59 -31.42
CA SER A 24 31.20 -14.29 -30.62
C SER A 24 31.70 -14.43 -29.18
N GLY A 25 31.06 -13.71 -28.27
CA GLY A 25 31.22 -13.86 -26.83
C GLY A 25 29.82 -13.93 -26.23
N ASP A 26 29.36 -15.15 -25.97
CA ASP A 26 28.11 -15.44 -25.29
C ASP A 26 28.21 -14.88 -23.86
N SER A 27 27.69 -13.69 -23.66
CA SER A 27 27.58 -13.03 -22.36
C SER A 27 26.21 -12.39 -22.33
N LYS A 28 25.24 -13.13 -21.79
CA LYS A 28 23.95 -12.59 -21.35
C LYS A 28 24.21 -11.62 -20.21
N GLU A 29 24.68 -10.43 -20.54
CA GLU A 29 24.49 -9.24 -19.72
C GLU A 29 22.96 -9.04 -19.60
N PRO A 30 22.39 -8.96 -18.38
CA PRO A 30 20.99 -8.66 -18.25
C PRO A 30 20.73 -7.26 -18.83
N LEU A 31 20.01 -7.23 -19.95
CA LEU A 31 19.46 -6.01 -20.52
C LEU A 31 18.49 -5.43 -19.49
N ALA A 32 18.88 -4.30 -18.90
CA ALA A 32 18.24 -3.59 -17.81
C ALA A 32 18.38 -4.24 -16.42
N VAL A 33 19.42 -3.84 -15.70
CA VAL A 33 19.28 -3.63 -14.25
C VAL A 33 18.32 -2.45 -14.12
N VAL A 34 17.06 -2.72 -13.78
CA VAL A 34 16.19 -1.67 -13.24
C VAL A 34 16.87 -1.24 -11.94
N SER A 35 17.62 -0.14 -11.99
CA SER A 35 18.05 0.54 -10.77
C SER A 35 16.79 0.80 -9.97
N GLY A 36 16.62 0.05 -8.88
CA GLY A 36 15.47 0.17 -8.01
C GLY A 36 15.25 1.64 -7.74
N ALA A 37 14.09 2.16 -8.12
CA ALA A 37 13.65 3.44 -7.63
C ALA A 37 13.84 3.38 -6.12
N ALA A 38 14.53 4.38 -5.55
CA ALA A 38 14.72 4.46 -4.11
C ALA A 38 13.35 4.22 -3.46
N SER A 39 13.28 3.13 -2.68
CA SER A 39 12.14 2.76 -1.84
C SER A 39 11.62 4.04 -1.19
N LYS A 40 10.37 4.41 -1.47
CA LYS A 40 9.74 5.52 -0.76
C LYS A 40 9.21 4.93 0.54
N PRO A 41 9.82 5.25 1.69
CA PRO A 41 9.33 4.79 2.97
C PRO A 41 7.90 5.27 3.19
N GLY A 42 7.20 4.60 4.11
CA GLY A 42 5.94 5.14 4.63
C GLY A 42 6.10 6.60 5.06
N THR A 43 5.07 7.42 4.86
CA THR A 43 5.09 8.82 5.28
C THR A 43 4.84 8.90 6.77
N LEU A 44 5.85 9.31 7.55
CA LEU A 44 5.69 9.63 8.97
C LEU A 44 4.86 10.90 9.13
N LEU A 45 3.90 10.87 10.05
CA LEU A 45 3.03 12.00 10.35
C LEU A 45 3.59 12.82 11.51
N ASP A 46 3.55 14.15 11.34
CA ASP A 46 3.92 15.10 12.41
C ASP A 46 2.95 15.01 13.61
N ALA A 47 1.69 14.72 13.33
CA ALA A 47 0.63 14.61 14.32
C ALA A 47 -0.03 13.22 14.25
N PRO A 48 0.18 12.36 15.24
CA PRO A 48 -0.45 11.04 15.24
C PRO A 48 -1.94 11.13 15.54
N PHE A 49 -2.72 10.25 14.92
CA PHE A 49 -4.18 10.20 15.09
C PHE A 49 -4.63 8.94 15.86
N ASN A 50 -5.82 8.98 16.43
CA ASN A 50 -6.36 7.85 17.19
C ASN A 50 -6.88 6.76 16.25
N LYS A 51 -6.69 5.50 16.64
CA LYS A 51 -7.36 4.35 16.01
C LYS A 51 -8.89 4.56 16.03
N PRO A 52 -9.60 4.27 14.92
CA PRO A 52 -11.03 4.55 14.87
C PRO A 52 -11.78 3.64 15.83
N GLN A 53 -12.70 4.21 16.60
CA GLN A 53 -13.57 3.48 17.51
C GLN A 53 -14.61 2.72 16.67
N LEU A 54 -14.34 1.43 16.44
CA LEU A 54 -15.04 0.64 15.44
C LEU A 54 -15.27 -0.78 15.93
N THR A 55 -16.54 -1.16 16.07
CA THR A 55 -16.96 -2.54 16.30
C THR A 55 -17.73 -3.03 15.08
N LEU A 56 -17.23 -4.08 14.44
CA LEU A 56 -17.78 -4.66 13.21
C LEU A 56 -17.95 -6.18 13.34
N THR A 57 -18.34 -6.84 12.26
CA THR A 57 -18.42 -8.28 12.16
C THR A 57 -17.18 -8.82 11.46
N ASP A 58 -16.51 -9.80 12.08
CA ASP A 58 -15.37 -10.50 11.47
C ASP A 58 -15.82 -11.53 10.43
N THR A 59 -14.85 -12.16 9.75
CA THR A 59 -15.10 -13.21 8.74
C THR A 59 -15.70 -14.49 9.29
N HIS A 60 -15.76 -14.65 10.62
CA HIS A 60 -16.42 -15.76 11.33
C HIS A 60 -17.83 -15.39 11.82
N GLY A 61 -18.32 -14.18 11.51
CA GLY A 61 -19.63 -13.71 11.94
C GLY A 61 -19.68 -13.20 13.38
N LYS A 62 -18.53 -12.99 14.03
CA LYS A 62 -18.44 -12.53 15.42
C LYS A 62 -18.22 -11.02 15.51
N PRO A 63 -18.72 -10.35 16.55
CA PRO A 63 -18.35 -8.98 16.84
C PRO A 63 -16.84 -8.85 17.07
N TYR A 64 -16.24 -7.84 16.46
CA TYR A 64 -14.81 -7.52 16.59
C TYR A 64 -14.65 -6.04 16.90
N ASP A 65 -14.06 -5.73 18.05
CA ASP A 65 -13.73 -4.37 18.48
C ASP A 65 -12.29 -4.05 18.07
N LEU A 66 -12.13 -3.17 17.08
CA LEU A 66 -10.83 -2.85 16.51
C LEU A 66 -9.84 -2.36 17.57
N VAL A 67 -10.27 -1.51 18.50
CA VAL A 67 -9.39 -0.91 19.49
C VAL A 67 -8.97 -1.93 20.53
N LYS A 68 -9.95 -2.67 21.06
CA LYS A 68 -9.71 -3.67 22.11
C LYS A 68 -8.88 -4.85 21.61
N GLU A 69 -9.22 -5.41 20.45
CA GLU A 69 -8.60 -6.62 19.91
C GLU A 69 -7.19 -6.38 19.36
N THR A 70 -6.82 -5.11 19.12
CA THR A 70 -5.50 -4.73 18.61
C THR A 70 -4.69 -3.86 19.57
N ALA A 71 -5.11 -3.73 20.83
CA ALA A 71 -4.41 -2.94 21.83
C ALA A 71 -2.96 -3.43 22.03
N GLY A 72 -2.00 -2.50 22.06
CA GLY A 72 -0.57 -2.79 22.23
C GLY A 72 0.05 -3.60 21.08
N ARG A 73 -0.61 -3.69 19.92
CA ARG A 73 -0.11 -4.41 18.75
C ARG A 73 0.17 -3.47 17.59
N PRO A 74 1.19 -3.77 16.76
CA PRO A 74 1.39 -3.06 15.50
C PRO A 74 0.24 -3.42 14.55
N VAL A 75 -0.44 -2.40 14.01
CA VAL A 75 -1.60 -2.57 13.13
C VAL A 75 -1.35 -1.91 11.79
N LEU A 76 -1.72 -2.59 10.71
CA LEU A 76 -1.96 -2.01 9.40
C LEU A 76 -3.46 -2.06 9.15
N LEU A 77 -4.10 -0.90 9.02
CA LEU A 77 -5.52 -0.78 8.73
C LEU A 77 -5.69 -0.33 7.28
N PHE A 78 -6.47 -1.07 6.52
CA PHE A 78 -6.78 -0.75 5.13
C PHE A 78 -8.28 -0.80 4.91
N PHE A 79 -8.83 0.26 4.30
CA PHE A 79 -10.22 0.31 3.87
C PHE A 79 -10.26 0.00 2.37
N GLY A 80 -10.90 -1.11 2.00
CA GLY A 80 -11.01 -1.53 0.61
C GLY A 80 -12.23 -2.41 0.36
N TYR A 81 -12.34 -3.00 -0.82
CA TYR A 81 -13.44 -3.91 -1.14
C TYR A 81 -12.98 -5.03 -2.08
N THR A 82 -13.62 -6.19 -2.02
CA THR A 82 -13.14 -7.39 -2.75
C THR A 82 -13.34 -7.32 -4.26
N HIS A 83 -14.20 -6.42 -4.74
CA HIS A 83 -14.44 -6.18 -6.18
C HIS A 83 -13.50 -5.12 -6.79
N CYS A 84 -12.55 -4.60 -6.03
CA CYS A 84 -11.59 -3.64 -6.57
C CYS A 84 -10.72 -4.35 -7.63
N PRO A 85 -10.66 -3.84 -8.86
CA PRO A 85 -10.01 -4.56 -9.97
C PRO A 85 -8.48 -4.59 -9.89
N ASP A 86 -7.86 -3.73 -9.06
CA ASP A 86 -6.40 -3.56 -9.07
C ASP A 86 -5.83 -3.23 -7.68
N VAL A 87 -6.05 -2.01 -7.16
CA VAL A 87 -5.26 -1.51 -6.01
C VAL A 87 -5.44 -2.31 -4.72
N CYS A 88 -6.65 -2.79 -4.41
CA CYS A 88 -6.88 -3.58 -3.19
C CYS A 88 -6.20 -4.95 -3.24
N PRO A 89 -6.39 -5.81 -4.26
CA PRO A 89 -5.69 -7.09 -4.30
C PRO A 89 -4.17 -6.91 -4.33
N THR A 90 -3.65 -5.95 -5.11
CA THR A 90 -2.22 -5.66 -5.16
C THR A 90 -1.65 -5.28 -3.79
N THR A 91 -2.29 -4.34 -3.09
CA THR A 91 -1.86 -3.90 -1.74
C THR A 91 -1.87 -5.06 -0.74
N MET A 92 -2.92 -5.90 -0.74
CA MET A 92 -2.99 -7.03 0.18
C MET A 92 -1.97 -8.11 -0.14
N SER A 93 -1.69 -8.37 -1.42
CA SER A 93 -0.61 -9.27 -1.85
C SER A 93 0.75 -8.74 -1.41
N ASP A 94 1.02 -7.44 -1.60
CA ASP A 94 2.28 -6.83 -1.20
C ASP A 94 2.51 -6.90 0.31
N LEU A 95 1.48 -6.65 1.11
CA LEU A 95 1.51 -6.82 2.56
C LEU A 95 1.77 -8.28 2.98
N ALA A 96 1.14 -9.25 2.31
CA ALA A 96 1.34 -10.66 2.59
C ALA A 96 2.78 -11.11 2.28
N ILE A 97 3.31 -10.68 1.13
CA ILE A 97 4.70 -10.94 0.73
C ILE A 97 5.65 -10.30 1.74
N ALA A 98 5.47 -9.03 2.08
CA ALA A 98 6.31 -8.33 3.06
C ALA A 98 6.29 -9.01 4.43
N LYS A 99 5.10 -9.34 4.94
CA LYS A 99 4.93 -10.07 6.20
C LYS A 99 5.61 -11.43 6.16
N SER A 100 5.53 -12.16 5.04
CA SER A 100 6.15 -13.49 4.91
C SER A 100 7.68 -13.49 5.07
N ARG A 101 8.33 -12.35 4.79
CA ARG A 101 9.79 -12.15 4.89
C ARG A 101 10.26 -11.85 6.32
N MET A 102 9.34 -11.56 7.23
CA MET A 102 9.65 -11.27 8.64
C MET A 102 9.91 -12.56 9.42
N SER A 103 10.49 -12.43 10.62
CA SER A 103 10.60 -13.57 11.55
C SER A 103 9.20 -14.08 11.96
N LYS A 104 9.04 -15.39 12.22
CA LYS A 104 7.75 -15.94 12.69
C LYS A 104 7.18 -15.23 13.91
N PRO A 105 7.97 -14.92 14.96
CA PRO A 105 7.48 -14.14 16.10
C PRO A 105 6.96 -12.76 15.72
N ASP A 106 7.56 -12.11 14.72
CA ASP A 106 7.14 -10.79 14.27
C ASP A 106 5.89 -10.85 13.38
N GLN A 107 5.75 -11.90 12.55
CA GLN A 107 4.51 -12.19 11.81
C GLN A 107 3.31 -12.33 12.75
N GLU A 108 3.50 -12.97 13.91
CA GLU A 108 2.46 -13.19 14.92
C GLU A 108 2.09 -11.93 15.72
N LYS A 109 2.99 -10.94 15.80
CA LYS A 109 2.74 -9.65 16.44
C LYS A 109 1.86 -8.75 15.57
N LEU A 110 2.21 -8.65 14.28
CA LEU A 110 1.56 -7.79 13.31
C LEU A 110 0.08 -8.15 13.14
N ARG A 111 -0.76 -7.12 13.06
CA ARG A 111 -2.18 -7.24 12.74
C ARG A 111 -2.44 -6.48 11.45
N VAL A 112 -2.82 -7.19 10.41
CA VAL A 112 -3.29 -6.58 9.17
C VAL A 112 -4.81 -6.69 9.17
N VAL A 113 -5.48 -5.54 9.19
CA VAL A 113 -6.92 -5.42 9.30
C VAL A 113 -7.45 -4.78 8.03
N PHE A 114 -8.30 -5.52 7.32
CA PHE A 114 -9.03 -5.07 6.16
C PHE A 114 -10.48 -4.76 6.54
N VAL A 115 -10.92 -3.52 6.37
CA VAL A 115 -12.31 -3.11 6.58
C VAL A 115 -12.98 -2.95 5.22
N SER A 116 -14.02 -3.74 4.96
CA SER A 116 -14.76 -3.65 3.70
C SER A 116 -15.51 -2.32 3.59
N THR A 117 -15.38 -1.65 2.45
CA THR A 117 -16.13 -0.45 2.08
C THR A 117 -17.38 -0.79 1.27
N ASP A 118 -17.64 -2.07 1.05
CA ASP A 118 -18.71 -2.61 0.21
C ASP A 118 -19.46 -3.76 0.91
N PRO A 119 -20.01 -3.52 2.11
CA PRO A 119 -20.57 -4.58 2.95
C PRO A 119 -21.79 -5.28 2.33
N ALA A 120 -22.44 -4.65 1.35
CA ALA A 120 -23.55 -5.27 0.61
C ALA A 120 -23.11 -6.49 -0.22
N ARG A 121 -21.84 -6.53 -0.65
CA ARG A 121 -21.28 -7.60 -1.46
C ARG A 121 -20.18 -8.39 -0.73
N ASP A 122 -19.52 -7.77 0.24
CA ASP A 122 -18.47 -8.39 1.05
C ASP A 122 -19.05 -8.99 2.34
N THR A 123 -19.80 -10.08 2.18
CA THR A 123 -20.28 -10.87 3.32
C THR A 123 -19.10 -11.46 4.10
N PRO A 124 -19.24 -11.78 5.41
CA PRO A 124 -18.17 -12.37 6.21
C PRO A 124 -17.47 -13.56 5.53
N GLN A 125 -18.25 -14.47 4.95
CA GLN A 125 -17.74 -15.65 4.27
C GLN A 125 -16.94 -15.28 3.01
N ARG A 126 -17.48 -14.40 2.17
CA ARG A 126 -16.81 -13.98 0.92
C ARG A 126 -15.53 -13.21 1.20
N LEU A 127 -15.58 -12.29 2.16
CA LEU A 127 -14.42 -11.52 2.61
C LEU A 127 -13.33 -12.46 3.17
N GLY A 128 -13.72 -13.44 3.99
CA GLY A 128 -12.80 -14.44 4.52
C GLY A 128 -12.13 -15.27 3.44
N SER A 129 -12.89 -15.77 2.45
CA SER A 129 -12.32 -16.51 1.32
C SER A 129 -11.35 -15.67 0.48
N TRP A 130 -11.68 -14.39 0.25
CA TRP A 130 -10.82 -13.47 -0.51
C TRP A 130 -9.51 -13.18 0.23
N LEU A 131 -9.57 -12.92 1.54
CA LEU A 131 -8.38 -12.65 2.36
C LEU A 131 -7.50 -13.89 2.55
N ALA A 132 -8.10 -15.08 2.67
CA ALA A 132 -7.36 -16.33 2.82
C ALA A 132 -6.47 -16.65 1.61
N ALA A 133 -6.78 -16.13 0.43
CA ALA A 133 -5.91 -16.22 -0.75
C ALA A 133 -4.65 -15.35 -0.64
N GLN A 134 -4.65 -14.35 0.24
CA GLN A 134 -3.52 -13.45 0.52
C GLN A 134 -2.72 -13.96 1.72
N ASP A 135 -3.35 -13.99 2.89
CA ASP A 135 -2.79 -14.48 4.15
C ASP A 135 -3.95 -14.83 5.10
N LYS A 136 -3.97 -16.08 5.59
CA LYS A 136 -5.01 -16.61 6.48
C LYS A 136 -5.12 -15.89 7.83
N ASP A 137 -4.08 -15.15 8.24
CA ASP A 137 -4.04 -14.41 9.51
C ASP A 137 -4.49 -12.95 9.33
N PHE A 138 -4.88 -12.53 8.12
CA PHE A 138 -5.49 -11.22 7.90
C PHE A 138 -6.89 -11.17 8.48
N ILE A 139 -7.19 -10.06 9.13
CA ILE A 139 -8.47 -9.83 9.81
C ILE A 139 -9.38 -9.08 8.84
N GLY A 140 -10.47 -9.70 8.41
CA GLY A 140 -11.49 -9.05 7.60
C GLY A 140 -12.66 -8.59 8.44
N LEU A 141 -13.06 -7.33 8.28
CA LEU A 141 -14.20 -6.72 8.98
C LEU A 141 -15.22 -6.18 7.97
N THR A 142 -16.51 -6.42 8.25
CA THR A 142 -17.64 -5.92 7.47
C THR A 142 -18.81 -5.54 8.40
N GLY A 143 -19.81 -4.82 7.91
CA GLY A 143 -20.94 -4.39 8.74
C GLY A 143 -21.72 -3.22 8.15
N ASP A 144 -22.27 -2.36 9.01
CA ASP A 144 -23.02 -1.20 8.56
C ASP A 144 -22.12 -0.17 7.85
N PHE A 145 -22.50 0.21 6.63
CA PHE A 145 -21.72 1.16 5.82
C PHE A 145 -21.60 2.53 6.49
N GLY A 146 -22.65 3.03 7.15
CA GLY A 146 -22.61 4.35 7.81
C GLY A 146 -21.58 4.38 8.94
N THR A 147 -21.48 3.28 9.69
CA THR A 147 -20.48 3.08 10.73
C THR A 147 -19.07 3.03 10.16
N ILE A 148 -18.87 2.27 9.07
CA ILE A 148 -17.58 2.16 8.37
C ILE A 148 -17.14 3.53 7.81
N GLN A 149 -18.04 4.24 7.14
CA GLN A 149 -17.77 5.56 6.56
C GLN A 149 -17.39 6.58 7.64
N LYS A 150 -18.10 6.59 8.78
CA LYS A 150 -17.78 7.46 9.91
C LYS A 150 -16.39 7.15 10.49
N ALA A 151 -16.05 5.87 10.62
CA ALA A 151 -14.74 5.43 11.11
C ALA A 151 -13.62 5.83 10.16
N ALA A 152 -13.77 5.57 8.86
CA ALA A 152 -12.81 5.97 7.83
C ALA A 152 -12.58 7.49 7.82
N LYS A 153 -13.66 8.28 7.86
CA LYS A 153 -13.59 9.74 7.93
C LYS A 153 -12.83 10.23 9.16
N SER A 154 -12.94 9.55 10.30
CA SER A 154 -12.23 9.94 11.53
C SER A 154 -10.71 9.83 11.44
N VAL A 155 -10.22 9.06 10.47
CA VAL A 155 -8.79 8.86 10.19
C VAL A 155 -8.38 9.45 8.82
N GLY A 156 -9.20 10.33 8.24
CA GLY A 156 -8.90 11.04 7.01
C GLY A 156 -9.18 10.27 5.71
N VAL A 157 -9.69 9.03 5.81
CA VAL A 157 -10.00 8.19 4.65
C VAL A 157 -11.40 8.52 4.13
N GLY A 158 -11.48 9.09 2.93
CA GLY A 158 -12.75 9.35 2.24
C GLY A 158 -13.30 8.07 1.61
N ILE A 159 -14.55 7.71 1.89
CA ILE A 159 -15.23 6.56 1.29
C ILE A 159 -16.64 6.98 0.92
N GLU A 160 -17.05 6.68 -0.30
CA GLU A 160 -18.42 6.88 -0.78
C GLU A 160 -19.08 5.56 -1.13
N LYS A 161 -20.41 5.54 -1.13
CA LYS A 161 -21.15 4.37 -1.59
C LYS A 161 -20.84 4.11 -3.06
N PRO A 162 -20.72 2.84 -3.47
CA PRO A 162 -20.65 2.49 -4.88
C PRO A 162 -21.83 3.08 -5.66
N VAL A 163 -21.54 3.74 -6.78
CA VAL A 163 -22.55 4.30 -7.68
C VAL A 163 -22.65 3.40 -8.90
N THR A 164 -23.85 2.88 -9.17
CA THR A 164 -24.13 2.21 -10.43
C THR A 164 -24.36 3.26 -11.51
N GLU A 165 -23.46 3.32 -12.48
CA GLU A 165 -23.55 4.19 -13.63
C GLU A 165 -24.64 3.72 -14.60
N LYS A 166 -24.99 4.58 -15.56
CA LYS A 166 -26.04 4.28 -16.55
C LYS A 166 -25.72 3.09 -17.45
N ASP A 167 -24.45 2.76 -17.63
CA ASP A 167 -23.97 1.63 -18.41
C ASP A 167 -23.86 0.33 -17.60
N GLY A 168 -24.24 0.36 -16.32
CA GLY A 168 -24.17 -0.79 -15.40
C GLY A 168 -22.81 -0.98 -14.74
N SER A 169 -21.80 -0.16 -15.06
CA SER A 169 -20.54 -0.14 -14.33
C SER A 169 -20.73 0.43 -12.92
N ILE A 170 -19.83 0.09 -11.99
CA ILE A 170 -19.88 0.57 -10.61
C ILE A 170 -18.64 1.40 -10.33
N THR A 171 -18.85 2.70 -10.06
CA THR A 171 -17.81 3.61 -9.61
C THR A 171 -17.72 3.57 -8.09
N VAL A 172 -16.51 3.39 -7.54
CA VAL A 172 -16.25 3.42 -6.10
C VAL A 172 -15.18 4.47 -5.83
N THR A 173 -15.48 5.45 -4.98
CA THR A 173 -14.49 6.39 -4.47
C THR A 173 -14.07 5.94 -3.07
N HIS A 174 -12.81 5.52 -2.91
CA HIS A 174 -12.24 5.26 -1.58
C HIS A 174 -10.76 5.68 -1.53
N GLY A 175 -10.31 6.13 -0.35
CA GLY A 175 -8.89 6.26 -0.04
C GLY A 175 -8.22 4.89 -0.09
N ALA A 176 -7.05 4.83 -0.72
CA ALA A 176 -6.27 3.59 -0.93
C ALA A 176 -5.01 3.56 -0.07
N GLU A 177 -4.97 4.37 0.98
CA GLU A 177 -3.89 4.42 1.95
C GLU A 177 -3.97 3.29 2.99
N VAL A 178 -2.82 2.73 3.35
CA VAL A 178 -2.67 1.83 4.51
C VAL A 178 -2.20 2.66 5.69
N LEU A 179 -2.96 2.61 6.78
CA LEU A 179 -2.69 3.33 8.02
C LEU A 179 -1.90 2.43 8.97
N ALA A 180 -0.72 2.86 9.40
CA ALA A 180 0.12 2.12 10.34
C ALA A 180 0.04 2.69 11.76
N PHE A 181 -0.29 1.82 12.70
CA PHE A 181 -0.39 2.15 14.12
C PHE A 181 0.76 1.55 14.91
N TRP A 182 1.39 2.35 15.76
CA TRP A 182 2.48 1.92 16.62
C TRP A 182 1.96 1.21 17.89
N PRO A 183 2.57 0.07 18.29
CA PRO A 183 2.16 -0.63 19.51
C PRO A 183 2.46 0.14 20.79
N LYS A 184 3.42 1.10 20.79
CA LYS A 184 3.80 1.83 22.01
C LYS A 184 2.70 2.74 22.56
N ASP A 185 1.83 3.25 21.68
CA ASP A 185 0.81 4.24 22.03
C ASP A 185 -0.55 4.02 21.33
N ASP A 186 -0.69 2.95 20.53
CA ASP A 186 -1.89 2.60 19.78
C ASP A 186 -2.38 3.69 18.79
N LYS A 187 -1.49 4.62 18.39
CA LYS A 187 -1.81 5.72 17.47
C LYS A 187 -1.28 5.48 16.07
N GLY A 188 -1.94 6.11 15.09
CA GLY A 188 -1.53 6.11 13.69
C GLY A 188 -0.40 7.11 13.48
N HIS A 189 0.75 6.62 13.04
CA HIS A 189 1.97 7.44 12.83
C HIS A 189 2.44 7.42 11.38
N VAL A 190 2.06 6.43 10.59
CA VAL A 190 2.59 6.24 9.23
C VAL A 190 1.45 6.01 8.24
N LEU A 191 1.54 6.65 7.08
CA LEU A 191 0.68 6.41 5.93
C LEU A 191 1.49 5.79 4.80
N TYR A 192 1.00 4.69 4.25
CA TYR A 192 1.49 4.15 2.98
C TYR A 192 0.48 4.46 1.90
N MET A 193 0.91 5.12 0.84
CA MET A 193 0.04 5.45 -0.28
C MET A 193 -0.13 4.24 -1.21
N SER A 194 -1.12 4.29 -2.09
CA SER A 194 -1.26 3.28 -3.14
C SER A 194 0.02 3.18 -3.98
N GLY A 195 0.36 1.95 -4.36
CA GLY A 195 1.61 1.66 -5.08
C GLY A 195 2.83 1.42 -4.18
N THR A 196 2.68 1.48 -2.84
CA THR A 196 3.72 0.97 -1.93
C THR A 196 3.92 -0.52 -2.18
N THR A 197 5.14 -0.90 -2.50
CA THR A 197 5.54 -2.26 -2.91
C THR A 197 5.83 -3.16 -1.71
N SER A 198 5.82 -4.47 -1.93
CA SER A 198 6.24 -5.46 -0.93
C SER A 198 7.68 -5.25 -0.42
N ASP A 199 8.59 -4.72 -1.25
CA ASP A 199 9.97 -4.42 -0.83
C ASP A 199 10.02 -3.22 0.13
N GLU A 200 9.24 -2.17 -0.15
CA GLU A 200 9.08 -1.00 0.72
C GLU A 200 8.45 -1.40 2.06
N PHE A 201 7.34 -2.15 2.02
CA PHE A 201 6.75 -2.69 3.25
C PHE A 201 7.76 -3.57 4.01
N ALA A 202 8.47 -4.49 3.35
CA ALA A 202 9.41 -5.38 4.02
C ALA A 202 10.55 -4.63 4.74
N ALA A 203 10.97 -3.47 4.21
CA ALA A 203 11.96 -2.62 4.87
C ALA A 203 11.41 -1.94 6.14
N ASP A 204 10.12 -1.61 6.16
CA ASP A 204 9.50 -0.78 7.20
C ASP A 204 8.78 -1.58 8.28
N LEU A 205 8.20 -2.75 7.97
CA LEU A 205 7.46 -3.55 8.96
C LEU A 205 8.26 -3.88 10.23
N PRO A 206 9.56 -4.21 10.17
CA PRO A 206 10.35 -4.39 11.39
C PRO A 206 10.45 -3.13 12.26
N LYS A 207 10.50 -1.94 11.65
CA LYS A 207 10.55 -0.64 12.34
C LYS A 207 9.20 -0.31 12.96
N LEU A 208 8.11 -0.56 12.23
CA LEU A 208 6.72 -0.45 12.71
C LEU A 208 6.50 -1.26 13.99
N ILE A 209 6.99 -2.50 14.05
CA ILE A 209 6.90 -3.36 15.25
C ILE A 209 7.61 -2.74 16.46
N ARG A 210 8.74 -2.05 16.23
CA ARG A 210 9.51 -1.36 17.26
C ARG A 210 9.02 0.06 17.56
N SER A 211 7.96 0.51 16.87
CA SER A 211 7.47 1.90 16.94
C SER A 211 8.51 2.95 16.54
N GLU A 212 9.30 2.61 15.52
CA GLU A 212 10.33 3.43 14.88
C GLU A 212 9.80 4.01 13.56
N ALA A 213 10.35 5.14 13.15
CA ALA A 213 10.06 5.75 11.85
C ALA A 213 10.55 4.85 10.70
N PRO A 214 9.82 4.81 9.56
CA PRO A 214 10.26 4.13 8.34
C PRO A 214 11.51 4.80 7.73
#